data_AF-A0A804NTN1-F1
#
_entry.id   AF-A0A804NTN1-F1
#
_cell.length_a   1.000
_cell.length_b   1.000
_cell.length_c   1.000
_cell.angle_alpha   90.00
_cell.angle_beta   90.00
_cell.angle_gamma   90.00
#
_symmetry.space_group_name_H-M   'P 1'
#
loop_
_entity.id
_entity.type
_entity.pdbx_description
1 polymer ?
#
loop_
_entity_poly.entity_id
_entity_poly.type
_entity_poly.pdbx_seq_one_letter_code
_entity_poly.pdbx_strand_id
1 'polypeptide(L)'
;MLDLSSNDLTGKIPVAFENLHFLSTFNVSNNDLEGPIPTGGQFGTFQNSSFLGNPKLCGFMIGRRCDSADVPLVSTGGRNKKAILAIAFGVIMVPQGKVNENKLTFSDIVKATNNFNKENIIGFPFLFI
;
A
#
# COMPACT_ATOMS: atom_id res chain seq x y z
N MET A 1 7.40 14.18 -9.53
CA MET A 1 7.92 12.99 -8.85
C MET A 1 7.12 12.75 -7.57
N LEU A 2 6.74 11.51 -7.29
CA LEU A 2 6.05 11.11 -6.06
C LEU A 2 6.71 9.84 -5.50
N ASP A 3 7.38 9.98 -4.35
CA ASP A 3 7.98 8.86 -3.62
C ASP A 3 7.29 8.71 -2.27
N LEU A 4 6.70 7.54 -2.07
CA LEU A 4 5.99 7.10 -0.88
C LEU A 4 6.53 5.76 -0.38
N SER A 5 7.73 5.36 -0.83
CA SER A 5 8.35 4.09 -0.45
C SER A 5 8.70 4.02 1.04
N SER A 6 8.79 2.79 1.56
CA SER A 6 9.18 2.49 2.95
C SER A 6 8.31 3.21 3.99
N ASN A 7 7.01 3.21 3.77
CA ASN A 7 6.01 3.69 4.73
C ASN A 7 5.08 2.55 5.14
N ASP A 8 4.18 2.84 6.06
CA ASP A 8 3.12 1.93 6.49
C ASP A 8 1.82 2.17 5.71
N LEU A 9 1.87 2.54 4.42
CA LEU A 9 0.64 2.76 3.65
C LEU A 9 -0.12 1.45 3.45
N THR A 10 -1.45 1.53 3.54
CA THR A 10 -2.35 0.40 3.31
C THR A 10 -3.48 0.74 2.35
N GLY A 11 -4.22 -0.29 1.96
CA GLY A 11 -5.34 -0.20 1.04
C GLY A 11 -4.92 -0.29 -0.42
N LYS A 12 -5.83 0.10 -1.31
CA LYS A 12 -5.65 0.00 -2.76
C LYS A 12 -5.03 1.26 -3.34
N ILE A 13 -4.23 1.10 -4.38
CA ILE A 13 -3.79 2.22 -5.22
C ILE A 13 -5.02 2.71 -6.00
N PRO A 14 -5.46 3.96 -5.86
CA PRO A 14 -6.68 4.42 -6.49
C PRO A 14 -6.48 4.62 -7.99
N VAL A 15 -7.44 4.16 -8.78
CA VAL A 15 -7.45 4.27 -10.25
C VAL A 15 -7.38 5.72 -10.71
N ALA A 16 -7.79 6.68 -9.88
CA ALA A 16 -7.66 8.11 -10.16
C ALA A 16 -6.20 8.56 -10.46
N PHE A 17 -5.19 7.81 -9.97
CA PHE A 17 -3.79 8.09 -10.28
C PHE A 17 -3.46 7.91 -11.76
N GLU A 18 -4.25 7.15 -12.52
CA GLU A 18 -4.06 6.99 -13.96
C GLU A 18 -4.18 8.32 -14.71
N ASN A 19 -4.90 9.30 -14.14
CA ASN A 19 -5.08 10.64 -14.72
C ASN A 19 -3.93 11.61 -14.40
N LEU A 20 -2.95 11.22 -13.57
CA LEU A 20 -1.84 12.08 -13.16
C LEU A 20 -0.70 12.03 -14.18
N HIS A 21 -0.94 12.58 -15.37
CA HIS A 21 0.00 12.55 -16.52
C HIS A 21 1.33 13.28 -16.32
N PHE A 22 1.57 13.88 -15.15
CA PHE A 22 2.75 14.69 -14.84
C PHE A 22 3.74 14.01 -13.90
N LEU A 23 3.44 12.81 -13.36
CA LEU A 23 4.40 12.13 -12.49
C LEU A 23 5.51 11.47 -13.32
N SER A 24 6.70 12.07 -13.35
CA SER A 24 7.90 11.46 -13.95
C SER A 24 8.34 10.15 -13.26
N THR A 25 8.04 10.05 -11.96
CA THR A 25 8.50 8.98 -11.08
C THR A 25 7.41 8.74 -10.04
N PHE A 26 7.12 7.46 -9.80
CA PHE A 26 6.19 6.99 -8.80
C PHE A 26 6.84 5.80 -8.09
N ASN A 27 6.96 5.86 -6.77
CA ASN A 27 7.56 4.79 -5.97
C ASN A 27 6.70 4.58 -4.72
N VAL A 28 6.19 3.36 -4.53
CA VAL A 28 5.38 2.94 -3.38
C VAL A 28 5.93 1.66 -2.78
N SER A 29 7.18 1.34 -3.08
CA SER A 29 7.80 0.10 -2.65
C SER A 29 7.86 0.00 -1.13
N ASN A 30 7.88 -1.23 -0.60
CA ASN A 30 7.99 -1.48 0.84
C ASN A 30 6.87 -0.80 1.66
N ASN A 31 5.62 -1.00 1.25
CA ASN A 31 4.42 -0.65 2.02
C ASN A 31 3.55 -1.92 2.23
N ASP A 32 2.36 -1.78 2.80
CA ASP A 32 1.38 -2.86 3.00
C ASP A 32 0.14 -2.65 2.10
N LEU A 33 0.37 -2.21 0.86
CA LEU A 33 -0.67 -1.99 -0.15
C LEU A 33 -1.23 -3.32 -0.68
N GLU A 34 -2.49 -3.29 -1.10
CA GLU A 34 -3.24 -4.45 -1.55
C GLU A 34 -4.01 -4.22 -2.85
N GLY A 35 -4.36 -5.32 -3.53
CA GLY A 35 -5.19 -5.30 -4.72
C GLY A 35 -4.42 -5.08 -6.04
N PRO A 36 -5.14 -4.80 -7.13
CA PRO A 36 -4.54 -4.64 -8.45
C PRO A 36 -3.78 -3.32 -8.57
N ILE A 37 -2.59 -3.37 -9.16
CA ILE A 37 -1.87 -2.19 -9.64
C ILE A 37 -2.65 -1.62 -10.83
N PRO A 38 -3.03 -0.33 -10.82
CA PRO A 38 -3.65 0.34 -11.96
C PRO A 38 -2.78 0.21 -13.21
N THR A 39 -3.42 0.03 -14.36
CA THR A 39 -2.72 -0.26 -15.62
C THR A 39 -2.83 0.87 -16.63
N GLY A 40 -3.74 1.81 -16.39
CA GLY A 40 -3.99 2.95 -17.27
C GLY A 40 -3.00 4.09 -17.11
N GLY A 41 -3.09 5.03 -18.05
CA GLY A 41 -2.24 6.21 -18.12
C GLY A 41 -0.76 5.85 -18.20
N GLN A 42 0.00 6.38 -17.25
CA GLN A 42 1.46 6.25 -17.20
C GLN A 42 1.96 5.20 -16.21
N PHE A 43 1.07 4.41 -15.58
CA PHE A 43 1.53 3.28 -14.75
C PHE A 43 2.41 2.32 -15.54
N GLY A 44 2.11 2.17 -16.85
CA GLY A 44 2.92 1.51 -17.88
C GLY A 44 4.40 1.86 -17.89
N THR A 45 4.75 3.10 -17.51
CA THR A 45 6.12 3.64 -17.64
C THR A 45 6.93 3.56 -16.35
N PHE A 46 6.30 3.24 -15.23
CA PHE A 46 7.01 3.13 -13.94
C PHE A 46 7.77 1.81 -13.85
N GLN A 47 8.90 1.83 -13.15
CA GLN A 47 9.71 0.64 -12.96
C GLN A 47 8.98 -0.37 -12.07
N ASN A 48 9.16 -1.66 -12.34
CA ASN A 48 8.56 -2.73 -11.54
C ASN A 48 9.00 -2.67 -10.07
N SER A 49 10.23 -2.19 -9.82
CA SER A 49 10.79 -1.95 -8.48
C SER A 49 9.94 -1.02 -7.63
N SER A 50 9.27 -0.05 -8.24
CA SER A 50 8.38 0.91 -7.56
C SER A 50 7.22 0.27 -6.81
N PHE A 51 6.88 -0.99 -7.12
CA PHE A 51 5.74 -1.70 -6.52
C PHE A 51 6.18 -2.89 -5.65
N LEU A 52 7.47 -3.22 -5.62
CA LEU A 52 8.01 -4.33 -4.82
C LEU A 52 7.86 -4.07 -3.32
N GLY A 53 8.05 -5.09 -2.49
CA GLY A 53 7.91 -4.97 -1.03
C GLY A 53 6.46 -4.79 -0.53
N ASN A 54 5.46 -4.86 -1.41
CA ASN A 54 4.04 -4.89 -1.07
C ASN A 54 3.46 -6.30 -1.31
N PRO A 55 3.29 -7.15 -0.30
CA PRO A 55 2.97 -8.57 -0.51
C PRO A 55 1.59 -8.83 -1.12
N LYS A 56 0.62 -7.96 -0.84
CA LYS A 56 -0.78 -8.11 -1.27
C LYS A 56 -1.10 -7.38 -2.58
N LEU A 57 -0.14 -6.64 -3.15
CA LEU A 57 -0.28 -6.09 -4.50
C LEU A 57 -0.17 -7.21 -5.54
N CYS A 58 -0.97 -7.07 -6.58
CA CYS A 58 -0.98 -7.94 -7.75
C CYS A 58 -1.05 -7.11 -9.02
N GLY A 59 -0.62 -7.65 -10.14
CA GLY A 59 -0.61 -6.95 -11.43
C GLY A 59 0.52 -7.45 -12.33
N PHE A 60 0.32 -7.29 -13.64
CA PHE A 60 1.27 -7.76 -14.64
C PHE A 60 2.65 -7.11 -14.49
N MET A 61 2.70 -5.86 -14.00
CA MET A 61 3.93 -5.09 -13.74
C MET A 61 4.92 -5.81 -12.85
N ILE A 62 4.43 -6.55 -11.85
CA ILE A 62 5.28 -7.31 -10.91
C ILE A 62 5.14 -8.82 -11.13
N GLY A 63 4.57 -9.24 -12.26
CA GLY A 63 4.38 -10.64 -12.60
C GLY A 63 3.48 -11.41 -11.64
N ARG A 64 2.64 -10.74 -10.83
CA ARG A 64 1.70 -11.39 -9.91
C ARG A 64 0.30 -11.36 -10.49
N ARG A 65 -0.36 -12.52 -10.49
CA ARG A 65 -1.77 -12.61 -10.90
C ARG A 65 -2.65 -12.02 -9.81
N CYS A 66 -3.65 -11.26 -10.22
CA CYS A 66 -4.72 -10.85 -9.34
C CYS A 66 -5.77 -11.95 -9.36
N ASP A 67 -5.82 -12.74 -8.30
CA ASP A 67 -6.90 -13.71 -8.15
C ASP A 67 -8.18 -12.92 -7.83
N SER A 68 -9.12 -12.91 -8.78
CA SER A 68 -10.42 -12.28 -8.60
C SER A 68 -11.10 -12.89 -7.38
N ALA A 69 -11.58 -12.03 -6.48
CA ALA A 69 -12.17 -12.40 -5.21
C ALA A 69 -13.16 -13.58 -5.33
N ASP A 70 -12.78 -14.70 -4.74
CA ASP A 70 -13.49 -15.30 -3.62
C ASP A 70 -12.52 -16.24 -2.87
N VAL A 71 -12.73 -16.37 -1.56
CA VAL A 71 -11.95 -17.16 -0.60
C VAL A 71 -10.82 -16.36 0.08
N PRO A 72 -10.99 -15.97 1.36
CA PRO A 72 -9.86 -15.55 2.17
C PRO A 72 -8.86 -16.72 2.17
N LEU A 73 -7.65 -16.46 1.67
CA LEU A 73 -6.52 -17.35 1.87
C LEU A 73 -6.31 -17.45 3.38
N VAL A 74 -6.95 -18.47 3.96
CA VAL A 74 -6.48 -19.14 5.15
C VAL A 74 -5.02 -19.42 4.87
N SER A 75 -4.17 -18.62 5.51
CA SER A 75 -2.78 -18.98 5.71
C SER A 75 -2.79 -20.37 6.34
N THR A 76 -2.45 -21.38 5.55
CA THR A 76 -2.07 -22.71 6.06
C THR A 76 -0.68 -22.58 6.70
N GLY A 77 -0.61 -21.74 7.73
CA GLY A 77 0.46 -21.72 8.70
C GLY A 77 0.37 -22.99 9.53
N GLY A 78 1.44 -23.78 9.52
CA GLY A 78 1.52 -25.11 10.11
C GLY A 78 0.95 -25.19 11.53
N ARG A 79 0.00 -26.11 11.71
CA ARG A 79 -0.48 -26.53 13.03
C ARG A 79 0.54 -27.47 13.67
N ASN A 80 1.63 -26.91 14.20
CA ASN A 80 2.42 -27.58 15.22
C ASN A 80 1.63 -27.53 16.52
N LYS A 81 1.00 -28.65 16.87
CA LYS A 81 0.27 -28.85 18.12
C LYS A 81 1.30 -28.89 19.26
N LYS A 82 1.63 -27.74 19.86
CA LYS A 82 2.29 -27.70 21.16
C LYS A 82 1.21 -27.45 22.20
N ALA A 83 1.00 -28.43 23.08
CA ALA A 83 0.07 -28.34 24.19
C ALA A 83 0.55 -27.22 25.13
N ILE A 84 -0.32 -26.26 25.39
CA ILE A 84 -0.09 -25.23 26.40
C ILE A 84 -0.44 -25.86 27.75
N LEU A 85 0.57 -26.16 28.55
CA LEU A 85 0.40 -26.36 29.97
C LEU A 85 0.25 -24.95 30.58
N ALA A 86 -0.99 -24.52 30.79
CA ALA A 86 -1.27 -23.21 31.40
C ALA A 86 -0.89 -23.26 32.88
N ILE A 87 0.28 -22.75 33.22
CA ILE A 87 0.63 -22.42 34.60
C ILE A 87 0.22 -20.96 34.79
N ALA A 88 -0.80 -20.75 35.63
CA ALA A 88 -1.26 -19.42 36.00
C ALA A 88 -0.15 -18.70 36.79
N PHE A 89 0.61 -17.85 36.12
CA PHE A 89 1.45 -16.83 36.75
C PHE A 89 0.81 -15.47 36.49
N GLY A 90 0.53 -14.76 37.60
CA GLY A 90 -0.07 -13.44 37.60
C GLY A 90 0.79 -12.41 36.90
N VAL A 91 0.60 -12.28 35.59
CA VAL A 91 1.03 -11.12 34.82
C VAL A 91 -0.25 -10.37 34.48
N ILE A 92 -0.36 -9.16 35.01
CA ILE A 92 -1.42 -8.22 34.69
C ILE A 92 -1.44 -8.08 33.16
N MET A 93 -2.54 -8.54 32.56
CA MET A 93 -2.83 -8.32 31.14
C MET A 93 -2.98 -6.80 30.98
N VAL A 94 -1.91 -6.14 30.55
CA VAL A 94 -2.06 -4.83 29.92
C VAL A 94 -2.94 -5.09 28.70
N PRO A 95 -4.11 -4.44 28.56
CA PRO A 95 -4.84 -4.55 27.32
C PRO A 95 -3.88 -4.03 26.25
N GLN A 96 -3.48 -4.91 25.33
CA GLN A 96 -2.99 -4.47 24.03
C GLN A 96 -4.13 -3.64 23.46
N GLY A 97 -4.05 -2.33 23.71
CA GLY A 97 -4.88 -1.36 23.06
C GLY A 97 -4.71 -1.68 21.60
N LYS A 98 -5.79 -2.11 20.97
CA LYS A 98 -5.89 -2.09 19.52
C LYS A 98 -5.85 -0.60 19.21
N VAL A 99 -4.65 -0.02 19.18
CA VAL A 99 -4.41 1.27 18.60
C VAL A 99 -4.85 1.01 17.17
N ASN A 100 -6.05 1.48 16.85
CA ASN A 100 -6.42 1.68 15.48
C ASN A 100 -5.54 2.85 15.07
N GLU A 101 -4.25 2.55 14.84
CA GLU A 101 -3.35 3.51 14.22
C GLU A 101 -4.08 3.88 12.96
N ASN A 102 -4.45 5.15 12.83
CA ASN A 102 -5.06 5.68 11.63
C ASN A 102 -3.99 5.56 10.53
N LYS A 103 -3.82 4.34 10.03
CA LYS A 103 -2.78 3.92 9.12
C LYS A 103 -3.11 4.64 7.82
N LEU A 104 -2.25 5.58 7.46
CA LEU A 104 -2.49 6.51 6.37
C LEU A 104 -2.77 5.70 5.09
N THR A 105 -3.87 5.99 4.42
CA THR A 105 -4.23 5.33 3.16
C THR A 105 -3.96 6.26 1.99
N PHE A 106 -3.83 5.69 0.79
CA PHE A 106 -3.78 6.51 -0.42
C PHE A 106 -5.01 7.40 -0.58
N SER A 107 -6.17 6.97 -0.08
CA SER A 107 -7.38 7.78 -0.12
C SER A 107 -7.23 9.05 0.72
N ASP A 108 -6.53 8.98 1.85
CA ASP A 108 -6.24 10.14 2.69
C ASP A 108 -5.30 11.11 1.98
N ILE A 109 -4.29 10.60 1.28
CA ILE A 109 -3.36 11.42 0.49
C ILE A 109 -4.10 12.10 -0.66
N VAL A 110 -4.93 11.38 -1.43
CA VAL A 110 -5.75 11.93 -2.51
C VAL A 110 -6.65 13.04 -1.98
N LYS A 111 -7.27 12.82 -0.81
CA LYS A 111 -8.15 13.80 -0.20
C LYS A 111 -7.39 15.05 0.26
N ALA A 112 -6.22 14.86 0.89
CA ALA A 112 -5.37 15.96 1.35
C ALA A 112 -4.80 16.80 0.20
N THR A 113 -4.51 16.19 -0.95
CA THR A 113 -3.97 16.90 -2.13
C THR A 113 -5.05 17.46 -3.05
N ASN A 114 -6.33 17.34 -2.67
CA ASN A 114 -7.47 17.68 -3.52
C ASN A 114 -7.38 17.00 -4.91
N ASN A 115 -7.25 15.68 -4.89
CA ASN A 115 -7.05 14.84 -6.08
C ASN A 115 -5.81 15.26 -6.89
N PHE A 116 -4.71 15.55 -6.19
CA PHE A 116 -3.45 15.99 -6.79
C PHE A 116 -3.67 17.20 -7.71
N ASN A 117 -4.40 18.20 -7.21
CA ASN A 117 -4.47 19.49 -7.87
C ASN A 117 -3.05 20.08 -7.96
N LYS A 118 -2.64 20.56 -9.15
CA LYS A 118 -1.32 21.17 -9.38
C LYS A 118 -0.94 22.25 -8.36
N GLU A 119 -1.93 22.95 -7.79
CA GLU A 119 -1.74 23.99 -6.77
C GLU A 119 -1.37 23.40 -5.39
N ASN A 120 -1.73 22.14 -5.14
CA ASN A 120 -1.49 21.44 -3.88
C ASN A 120 -0.30 20.46 -3.96
N ILE A 121 0.35 20.31 -5.11
CA ILE A 121 1.52 19.44 -5.28
C ILE A 121 2.78 20.31 -5.27
N ILE A 122 3.52 20.22 -4.19
CA ILE A 122 4.84 20.84 -4.07
C ILE A 122 5.78 20.11 -5.03
N GLY A 123 6.41 20.84 -5.96
CA GLY A 123 7.32 20.26 -6.96
C GLY A 123 6.75 20.13 -8.38
N PHE A 124 5.60 20.76 -8.68
CA PHE A 124 5.35 21.17 -10.07
C PHE A 124 6.54 22.03 -10.48
N PRO A 125 7.23 21.73 -11.60
CA PRO A 125 8.31 22.58 -12.05
C PRO A 125 7.66 23.93 -12.37
N PHE A 126 7.83 24.89 -11.47
CA PHE A 126 8.11 26.24 -11.92
C PHE A 126 9.31 26.10 -12.82
N LEU A 127 9.03 25.95 -14.11
CA LEU A 127 9.92 26.32 -15.18
C LEU A 127 10.15 27.82 -14.95
N PHE A 128 11.12 28.14 -14.09
CA PHE A 128 11.79 29.42 -14.17
C PHE A 128 12.42 29.44 -15.56
N ILE A 129 11.85 30.29 -16.40
CA ILE A 129 12.50 31.21 -17.34
C ILE A 129 13.86 30.71 -17.87
#